data_AF-A0A345ZQN8-F1
#
_entry.id   AF-A0A345ZQN8-F1
#
_cell.length_a   1.000
_cell.length_b   1.000
_cell.length_c   1.000
_cell.angle_alpha   90.00
_cell.angle_beta   90.00
_cell.angle_gamma   90.00
#
_symmetry.space_group_name_H-M   'P 1'
#
loop_
_entity.id
_entity.type
_entity.pdbx_description
1 polymer ?
#
loop_
_entity_poly.entity_id
_entity_poly.type
_entity_poly.pdbx_seq_one_letter_code
_entity_poly.pdbx_strand_id
1 'polypeptide(L)' 'MWVPTEAEAVEIFAHHFEARHRNGALSKAKETATELERKGDSDGHRVWTMVAGRIEELRCAERIEQRRTTETA' A
#
# COMPACT_ATOMS: atom_id res chain seq x y z
N MET A 1 14.81 -22.09 5.27
CA MET A 1 13.85 -21.08 5.77
C MET A 1 13.89 -19.94 4.79
N TRP A 2 12.77 -19.59 4.17
CA TRP A 2 12.71 -18.47 3.23
C TRP A 2 12.39 -17.19 3.99
N VAL A 3 13.08 -16.09 3.63
CA VAL A 3 12.86 -14.76 4.18
C VAL A 3 12.53 -13.85 3.00
N PRO A 4 11.38 -13.16 3.01
CA PRO A 4 11.01 -12.26 1.92
C PRO A 4 12.00 -11.10 1.83
N THR A 5 12.25 -10.66 0.61
CA THR A 5 12.91 -9.39 0.33
C THR A 5 12.03 -8.22 0.80
N GLU A 6 12.63 -7.05 0.96
CA GLU A 6 11.89 -5.84 1.33
C GLU A 6 10.75 -5.53 0.34
N ALA A 7 11.01 -5.68 -0.97
CA ALA A 7 10.00 -5.46 -2.00
C ALA A 7 8.83 -6.43 -1.86
N GLU A 8 9.11 -7.72 -1.63
CA GLU A 8 8.07 -8.73 -1.40
C GLU A 8 7.28 -8.44 -0.12
N ALA A 9 7.94 -7.98 0.94
CA ALA A 9 7.28 -7.59 2.17
C ALA A 9 6.33 -6.39 1.94
N VAL A 10 6.78 -5.37 1.21
CA VAL A 10 5.94 -4.22 0.83
C VAL A 10 4.72 -4.68 0.02
N GLU A 11 4.91 -5.56 -0.96
CA GLU A 11 3.84 -6.13 -1.79
C GLU A 11 2.79 -6.86 -0.94
N ILE A 12 3.24 -7.78 -0.07
CA ILE A 12 2.38 -8.56 0.82
C ILE A 12 1.61 -7.65 1.77
N PHE A 13 2.29 -6.67 2.37
CA PHE A 13 1.65 -5.74 3.30
C PHE A 13 0.68 -4.80 2.61
N ALA A 14 0.99 -4.30 1.40
CA ALA A 14 0.08 -3.46 0.62
C ALA A 14 -1.23 -4.20 0.30
N HIS A 15 -1.14 -5.45 -0.17
CA HIS A 15 -2.32 -6.28 -0.41
C HIS A 15 -3.10 -6.57 0.86
N HIS A 16 -2.42 -6.92 1.97
CA HIS A 16 -3.06 -7.15 3.25
C HIS A 16 -3.80 -5.90 3.74
N PHE A 17 -3.17 -4.72 3.64
CA PHE A 17 -3.74 -3.46 4.08
C PHE A 17 -4.96 -3.08 3.25
N GLU A 18 -4.88 -3.20 1.93
CA GLU A 18 -5.99 -2.91 1.05
C GLU A 18 -7.18 -3.85 1.31
N ALA A 19 -6.92 -5.14 1.49
CA ALA A 19 -7.97 -6.11 1.85
C ALA A 19 -8.62 -5.81 3.21
N ARG A 20 -7.83 -5.39 4.21
CA ARG A 20 -8.30 -5.15 5.58
C ARG A 20 -9.04 -3.83 5.74
N HIS A 21 -8.53 -2.77 5.13
CA HIS A 21 -8.99 -1.40 5.37
C HIS A 21 -9.76 -0.80 4.18
N ARG A 22 -9.78 -1.48 3.02
CA ARG A 22 -10.40 -1.02 1.78
C ARG A 22 -10.07 0.45 1.56
N ASN A 23 -11.05 1.31 1.31
CA ASN A 23 -10.92 2.75 1.09
C ASN A 23 -9.99 3.47 2.09
N GLY A 24 -9.91 3.03 3.36
CA GLY A 24 -9.06 3.66 4.38
C GLY A 24 -7.60 3.20 4.42
N ALA A 25 -7.20 2.20 3.63
CA ALA A 25 -5.86 1.61 3.70
C ALA A 25 -4.74 2.62 3.38
N LEU A 26 -4.91 3.40 2.30
CA LEU A 26 -3.94 4.43 1.91
C LEU A 26 -3.73 5.47 3.01
N SER A 27 -4.81 6.00 3.57
CA SER A 27 -4.73 7.01 4.64
C SER A 27 -4.06 6.43 5.88
N LYS A 28 -4.43 5.21 6.30
CA LYS A 28 -3.81 4.53 7.44
C LYS A 28 -2.32 4.24 7.22
N ALA A 29 -1.92 3.85 6.01
CA ALA A 29 -0.52 3.61 5.69
C ALA A 29 0.30 4.91 5.78
N LYS A 30 -0.24 6.02 5.27
CA LYS A 30 0.37 7.36 5.39
C LYS A 30 0.45 7.83 6.85
N GLU A 31 -0.63 7.69 7.62
CA GLU A 31 -0.63 8.00 9.05
C GLU A 31 0.43 7.20 9.81
N THR A 32 0.56 5.90 9.52
CA THR A 32 1.57 5.04 10.14
C THR A 32 2.99 5.50 9.79
N ALA A 33 3.25 5.86 8.53
CA ALA A 33 4.54 6.40 8.10
C ALA A 33 4.90 7.68 8.86
N THR A 34 3.95 8.62 9.00
CA THR A 34 4.15 9.86 9.76
C THR A 34 4.37 9.59 11.25
N GLU A 35 3.68 8.60 11.82
CA GLU A 35 3.84 8.27 13.24
C GLU A 35 5.22 7.66 13.55
N LEU A 36 5.76 6.86 12.62
CA LEU A 36 7.11 6.28 12.73
C LEU A 36 8.20 7.35 12.58
N GLU A 37 8.03 8.27 11.63
CA GLU A 37 8.91 9.44 11.49
C GLU A 37 8.96 10.26 12.79
N ARG A 38 7.78 10.52 13.39
CA ARG A 38 7.69 11.23 14.69
C ARG A 38 8.37 10.49 15.84
N LYS A 39 8.45 9.17 15.77
CA LYS A 39 9.16 8.32 16.75
C LYS A 39 10.66 8.24 16.47
N GLY A 40 11.14 8.87 15.39
CA GLY A 40 12.54 8.82 14.95
C GLY A 40 12.89 7.56 14.15
N ASP A 41 11.91 6.75 13.76
CA ASP A 41 12.10 5.56 12.94
C ASP A 41 12.00 5.92 11.45
N SER A 42 13.13 6.38 10.90
CA SER A 42 13.25 6.75 9.48
C SER A 42 13.09 5.55 8.54
N ASP A 43 13.52 4.36 8.96
CA ASP A 43 13.41 3.14 8.15
C ASP A 43 11.95 2.69 8.09
N GLY A 44 11.27 2.69 9.24
CA GLY A 44 9.83 2.45 9.33
C GLY A 44 9.03 3.45 8.50
N HIS A 45 9.36 4.74 8.57
CA HIS A 45 8.75 5.76 7.73
C HIS A 45 8.93 5.46 6.22
N ARG A 46 10.15 5.10 5.79
CA ARG A 46 10.45 4.75 4.40
C ARG A 46 9.63 3.55 3.94
N VAL A 47 9.60 2.47 4.73
CA VAL A 47 8.86 1.25 4.39
C VAL A 47 7.36 1.49 4.28
N TRP A 48 6.77 2.21 5.24
CA TRP A 48 5.34 2.53 5.20
C TRP A 48 4.97 3.50 4.08
N THR A 49 5.89 4.39 3.70
CA THR A 49 5.73 5.23 2.52
C THR A 49 5.69 4.40 1.23
N MET A 50 6.54 3.37 1.11
CA MET A 50 6.49 2.44 -0.03
C MET A 50 5.19 1.62 -0.05
N VAL A 51 4.74 1.13 1.11
CA VAL A 51 3.44 0.43 1.23
C VAL A 51 2.29 1.34 0.78
N ALA A 52 2.27 2.60 1.21
CA ALA A 52 1.27 3.57 0.79
C ALA A 52 1.29 3.80 -0.73
N GLY A 53 2.48 3.95 -1.32
CA GLY A 53 2.65 4.05 -2.77
C GLY A 53 2.08 2.84 -3.52
N ARG A 54 2.40 1.63 -3.04
CA ARG A 54 1.91 0.39 -3.66
C ARG A 54 0.39 0.25 -3.57
N ILE A 55 -0.23 0.64 -2.45
CA ILE A 55 -1.69 0.69 -2.32
C ILE A 55 -2.31 1.66 -3.35
N GLU A 56 -1.68 2.81 -3.58
CA GLU A 56 -2.15 3.79 -4.56
C GLU A 56 -2.10 3.24 -5.99
N GLU A 57 -1.03 2.53 -6.34
CA GLU A 57 -0.89 1.83 -7.62
C GLU A 57 -1.97 0.76 -7.82
N LEU A 58 -2.22 -0.07 -6.81
CA LEU A 58 -3.26 -1.12 -6.85
C LEU A 58 -4.63 -0.53 -7.17
N ARG A 59 -5.00 0.56 -6.49
CA ARG A 59 -6.29 1.24 -6.73
C ARG A 59 -6.37 1.89 -8.11
N CYS A 60 -5.25 2.44 -8.59
CA CYS A 60 -5.21 3.03 -9.92
C CYS A 60 -5.45 1.95 -10.99
N ALA A 61 -4.82 0.78 -10.82
CA ALA A 61 -5.03 -0.38 -11.69
C ALA A 61 -6.48 -0.86 -11.68
N GLU A 62 -7.09 -1.04 -10.49
CA GLU A 62 -8.50 -1.44 -10.37
C GLU A 62 -9.44 -0.44 -11.04
N ARG A 63 -9.22 0.86 -10.88
CA ARG A 63 -10.03 1.89 -11.56
C ARG A 63 -9.90 1.86 -13.08
N ILE A 64 -8.69 1.61 -13.59
CA ILE A 64 -8.45 1.48 -15.04
C ILE A 64 -9.19 0.25 -15.57
N GLU A 65 -9.13 -0.87 -14.86
CA GLU A 65 -9.83 -2.10 -15.23
C GLU A 65 -11.35 -1.91 -15.22
N GLN A 66 -11.90 -1.31 -14.16
CA GLN A 66 -13.32 -0.99 -14.06
C GLN A 66 -13.79 -0.12 -15.24
N ARG A 67 -13.03 0.92 -15.59
CA ARG A 67 -13.35 1.78 -16.74
C ARG A 67 -13.39 1.00 -18.05
N ARG A 68 -12.42 0.12 -18.29
CA ARG A 68 -12.39 -0.73 -19.51
C ARG A 68 -13.61 -1.64 -19.58
N THR A 69 -13.99 -2.26 -18.46
CA THR A 69 -15.18 -3.13 -18.44
C THR A 69 -16.47 -2.37 -18.72
N THR A 70 -16.61 -1.12 -18.25
CA THR A 70 -17.79 -0.29 -18.55
C THR A 70 -17.82 0.25 -19.98
N GLU A 71 -16.67 0.40 -20.64
CA GLU A 71 -16.58 0.84 -22.04
C GLU A 71 -16.88 -0.30 -23.04
N THR A 72 -16.85 -1.56 -22.59
CA THR A 72 -17.04 -2.76 -23.43
C THR A 72 -18.41 -3.42 -23.24
N ALA A 73 -19.27 -2.90 -22.35
CA ALA A 73 -20.61 -3.39 -22.05
C ALA A 73 -21.69 -2.48 -22.67
#